data_AF-A0A525C428-F1
#
_entry.id   AF-A0A525C428-F1
#
_cell.length_a   1.000
_cell.length_b   1.000
_cell.length_c   1.000
_cell.angle_alpha   90.00
_cell.angle_beta   90.00
_cell.angle_gamma   90.00
#
_symmetry.space_group_name_H-M   'P 1'
#
loop_
_entity.id
_entity.type
_entity.pdbx_description
1 polymer ?
#
loop_
_entity_poly.entity_id
_entity_poly.type
_entity_poly.pdbx_seq_one_letter_code
_entity_poly.pdbx_strand_id
1 'polypeptide(L)' 'MGQFFLYTDEYPLADQIKALGDDELLDFWEETQFLDRFLEDEVKTEGEYSVEYERLILQELQIRSCYRILVHR' A
#
# COMPACT_ATOMS: atom_id res chain seq x y z
N MET A 1 -1.78 -8.24 12.20
CA MET A 1 -1.26 -9.46 11.52
C MET A 1 -2.07 -9.65 10.25
N GLY A 2 -1.80 -8.82 9.22
CA GLY A 2 -2.48 -8.92 7.94
C GLY A 2 -2.04 -10.18 7.21
N GLN A 3 -2.99 -11.08 6.91
CA GLN A 3 -2.73 -12.22 6.05
C GLN A 3 -2.79 -11.75 4.61
N PHE A 4 -1.62 -11.64 3.95
CA PHE A 4 -1.58 -11.61 2.50
C PHE A 4 -2.06 -12.96 1.98
N PHE A 5 -3.25 -12.97 1.36
CA PHE A 5 -3.82 -14.15 0.74
C PHE A 5 -2.94 -14.57 -0.44
N LEU A 6 -2.12 -15.59 -0.23
CA LEU A 6 -1.36 -16.32 -1.26
C LEU A 6 -2.28 -17.21 -2.11
N TYR A 7 -3.43 -16.67 -2.54
CA TYR A 7 -4.29 -17.30 -3.54
C TYR A 7 -4.44 -16.36 -4.72
N THR A 8 -3.51 -16.55 -5.65
CA THR A 8 -3.53 -16.03 -7.01
C THR A 8 -4.75 -16.57 -7.76
N ASP A 9 -5.90 -15.89 -7.65
CA ASP A 9 -6.86 -15.70 -8.75
C ASP A 9 -7.93 -14.65 -8.37
N GLU A 10 -8.10 -13.64 -9.23
CA GLU A 10 -9.23 -12.69 -9.31
C GLU A 10 -9.42 -11.50 -8.33
N TYR A 11 -8.38 -10.97 -7.65
CA TYR A 11 -8.52 -9.62 -7.05
C TYR A 11 -7.34 -8.70 -7.34
N PRO A 12 -7.53 -7.64 -8.16
CA PRO A 12 -6.49 -6.67 -8.48
C PRO A 12 -5.87 -6.08 -7.21
N LEU A 13 -4.56 -5.89 -7.20
CA LEU A 13 -3.82 -5.27 -6.10
C LEU A 13 -4.40 -3.91 -5.68
N ALA A 14 -4.85 -3.13 -6.67
CA ALA A 14 -5.53 -1.87 -6.45
C ALA A 14 -6.82 -2.04 -5.62
N ASP A 15 -7.55 -3.14 -5.81
CA ASP A 15 -8.78 -3.38 -5.07
C ASP A 15 -8.49 -3.93 -3.66
N GLN A 16 -7.40 -4.68 -3.48
CA GLN A 16 -6.90 -5.07 -2.15
C GLN A 16 -6.59 -3.83 -1.30
N ILE A 17 -5.90 -2.84 -1.89
CA ILE A 17 -5.56 -1.58 -1.22
C ILE A 17 -6.82 -0.76 -0.88
N LYS A 18 -7.80 -0.72 -1.77
CA LYS A 18 -9.09 -0.05 -1.50
C LYS A 18 -9.90 -0.72 -0.40
N ALA A 19 -9.75 -2.03 -0.21
CA ALA A 19 -10.46 -2.77 0.82
C ALA A 19 -9.96 -2.46 2.24
N LEU A 20 -8.75 -1.92 2.38
CA LEU A 20 -8.16 -1.55 3.67
C LEU A 20 -8.86 -0.34 4.29
N GLY A 21 -9.06 -0.38 5.61
CA GLY A 21 -9.50 0.79 6.38
C GLY A 21 -8.48 1.93 6.35
N ASP A 22 -8.85 3.14 6.79
CA ASP A 22 -7.93 4.30 6.78
C ASP A 22 -6.71 4.08 7.69
N ASP A 23 -6.95 3.64 8.92
CA ASP A 23 -5.87 3.34 9.88
C ASP A 23 -5.05 2.12 9.43
N GLU A 24 -5.73 1.09 8.91
CA GLU A 24 -5.09 -0.12 8.39
C GLU A 24 -4.18 0.17 7.18
N LEU A 25 -4.60 1.04 6.26
CA LEU A 25 -3.80 1.45 5.11
C LEU A 25 -2.55 2.24 5.54
N LEU A 26 -2.66 3.06 6.59
CA LEU A 26 -1.55 3.83 7.12
C LEU A 26 -0.54 2.95 7.85
N ASP A 27 -1.01 2.05 8.73
CA ASP A 27 -0.17 1.06 9.39
C ASP A 27 0.58 0.21 8.36
N PHE A 28 -0.15 -0.24 7.34
CA PHE A 28 0.38 -1.04 6.26
C PHE A 28 1.49 -0.31 5.48
N TRP A 29 1.27 0.97 5.15
CA TRP A 29 2.27 1.81 4.48
C TRP A 29 3.54 1.97 5.33
N GLU A 30 3.39 2.24 6.64
CA GLU A 30 4.51 2.37 7.57
C GLU A 30 5.34 1.09 7.65
N GLU A 31 4.69 -0.07 7.78
CA GLU A 31 5.35 -1.37 7.81
C GLU A 31 6.15 -1.63 6.51
N THR A 32 5.61 -1.25 5.35
CA THR A 32 6.28 -1.42 4.06
C THR A 32 7.53 -0.54 3.97
N GLN A 33 7.44 0.72 4.39
CA GLN A 33 8.58 1.64 4.41
C GLN A 33 9.67 1.21 5.40
N PHE A 34 9.25 0.65 6.54
CA PHE A 34 10.18 0.05 7.50
C PHE A 34 10.90 -1.13 6.86
N LEU A 35 10.19 -2.08 6.25
CA LEU A 35 10.81 -3.22 5.59
C LEU A 35 11.76 -2.81 4.46
N ASP A 36 11.38 -1.86 3.62
CA ASP A 36 12.20 -1.40 2.49
C ASP A 36 13.55 -0.85 2.98
N ARG A 37 13.53 -0.04 4.04
CA ARG A 37 14.76 0.48 4.67
C ARG A 37 15.66 -0.59 5.27
N PHE A 38 15.08 -1.71 5.73
CA PHE A 38 15.86 -2.84 6.24
C PHE A 38 16.41 -3.70 5.09
N LEU A 39 15.74 -3.71 3.93
CA LEU A 39 16.10 -4.47 2.74
C LEU A 39 17.01 -3.69 1.77
N GLU A 40 17.12 -2.36 1.89
CA GLU A 40 18.02 -1.49 1.11
C GLU A 40 19.48 -1.97 1.12
N ASP A 41 19.91 -2.69 2.17
CA ASP A 41 21.27 -3.24 2.30
C ASP A 41 21.45 -4.59 1.55
N GLU A 42 20.37 -5.32 1.26
CA GLU A 42 20.44 -6.69 0.71
C GLU A 42 19.82 -6.89 -0.69
N VAL A 43 18.86 -6.06 -1.13
CA VAL A 43 18.01 -6.42 -2.29
C VAL A 43 17.87 -5.27 -3.30
N LYS A 44 18.82 -5.17 -4.25
CA LYS A 44 18.70 -4.28 -5.43
C LYS A 44 17.86 -4.85 -6.58
N THR A 45 17.23 -6.02 -6.42
CA THR A 45 16.70 -6.81 -7.54
C THR A 45 15.16 -6.81 -7.65
N GLU A 46 14.41 -6.31 -6.67
CA GLU A 46 12.94 -6.36 -6.65
C GLU A 46 12.24 -5.06 -7.11
N GLY A 47 12.95 -4.21 -7.85
CA GLY A 47 12.58 -2.81 -8.09
C GLY A 47 11.32 -2.54 -8.93
N GLU A 48 10.73 -3.51 -9.63
CA GLU A 48 9.56 -3.25 -10.48
C GLU A 48 8.22 -3.47 -9.75
N TYR A 49 8.12 -4.53 -8.95
CA TYR A 49 6.91 -4.82 -8.15
C TYR A 49 6.81 -3.95 -6.90
N SER A 50 7.94 -3.62 -6.26
CA SER A 50 7.98 -2.70 -5.11
C SER A 50 7.43 -1.32 -5.48
N VAL A 51 7.82 -0.81 -6.66
CA VAL A 51 7.40 0.52 -7.16
C VAL A 51 5.92 0.55 -7.54
N GLU A 52 5.38 -0.53 -8.12
CA GLU A 52 3.95 -0.57 -8.46
C GLU A 52 3.06 -0.52 -7.22
N TYR A 53 3.46 -1.24 -6.17
CA TYR A 53 2.73 -1.31 -4.92
C TYR A 53 2.72 0.04 -4.18
N GLU A 54 3.89 0.65 -4.02
CA GLU A 54 4.04 1.98 -3.45
C GLU A 54 3.18 3.00 -4.20
N ARG A 55 3.21 2.97 -5.54
CA ARG A 55 2.41 3.88 -6.35
C ARG A 55 0.92 3.75 -6.07
N LEU A 56 0.41 2.53 -5.94
CA LEU A 56 -1.03 2.30 -5.68
C LEU A 56 -1.43 2.78 -4.27
N ILE A 57 -0.59 2.56 -3.27
CA ILE A 57 -0.83 3.05 -1.90
C ILE A 57 -0.87 4.58 -1.86
N LEU A 58 0.14 5.23 -2.46
CA LEU A 58 0.20 6.70 -2.52
C LEU A 58 -1.00 7.30 -3.26
N GLN A 59 -1.44 6.65 -4.35
CA GLN A 59 -2.64 7.07 -5.07
C GLN A 59 -3.89 6.99 -4.19
N GLU A 60 -4.10 5.89 -3.47
CA GLU A 60 -5.26 5.73 -2.60
C GLU A 60 -5.22 6.72 -1.42
N LEU A 61 -4.07 6.90 -0.78
CA LEU A 61 -3.86 7.89 0.28
C LEU A 61 -4.19 9.31 -0.19
N GLN A 62 -3.75 9.68 -1.40
CA GLN A 62 -4.05 10.97 -2.00
C GLN A 62 -5.56 11.14 -2.25
N ILE A 63 -6.22 10.12 -2.79
CA ILE A 63 -7.66 10.12 -3.04
C ILE A 63 -8.43 10.33 -1.74
N ARG A 64 -8.13 9.56 -0.69
CA ARG A 64 -8.79 9.65 0.61
C ARG A 64 -8.57 11.00 1.29
N SER A 65 -7.35 11.54 1.20
CA SER A 65 -7.03 12.88 1.69
C SER A 65 -7.87 13.96 1.00
N CYS A 66 -7.99 13.91 -0.33
CA CYS A 66 -8.83 14.82 -1.11
C CYS A 66 -10.31 14.71 -0.73
N TYR A 67 -10.85 13.48 -0.61
CA TYR A 67 -12.25 13.28 -0.18
C TYR A 67 -12.50 13.82 1.22
N ARG A 68 -11.57 13.61 2.16
CA ARG A 68 -11.69 14.13 3.53
C ARG A 68 -11.76 15.66 3.55
N ILE A 69 -10.93 16.32 2.74
CA ILE A 69 -10.96 17.78 2.58
C ILE A 69 -12.29 18.27 2.01
N LEU A 70 -12.86 17.55 1.03
CA LEU A 70 -14.13 17.92 0.38
C LEU A 70 -15.36 17.70 1.28
N VAL A 71 -15.34 16.67 2.14
CA VAL A 71 -16.44 16.35 3.06
C VAL A 71 -16.45 17.25 4.30
N HIS A 72 -15.30 17.82 4.68
CA HIS A 72 -15.17 18.74 5.83
C HIS A 72 -15.32 20.23 5.46
N ARG A 73 -15.94 20.56 4.32
CA ARG A 73 -16.16 21.94 3.86
C ARG A 73 -17.64 22.31 3.84
#